data_AF-A0A955VDJ6-F1
#
_entry.id   AF-A0A955VDJ6-F1
#
_cell.length_a   1.000
_cell.length_b   1.000
_cell.length_c   1.000
_cell.angle_alpha   90.00
_cell.angle_beta   90.00
_cell.angle_gamma   90.00
#
_symmetry.space_group_name_H-M   'P 1'
#
loop_
_entity.id
_entity.type
_entity.pdbx_description
1 polymer ?
#
loop_
_entity_poly.entity_id
_entity_poly.type
_entity_poly.pdbx_seq_one_letter_code
_entity_poly.pdbx_strand_id
1 'polypeptide(L)'
;MALSVEASELLELFLWKRDGELPPRARLEEELGDVLITLVNLARRLGVDLLAAAEAKLALNGERYPVALARGKASKYDQLGEEP
;
A
#
# COMPACT_ATOMS: atom_id res chain seq x y z
N MET A 1 -5.14 -14.55 -7.92
CA MET A 1 -4.08 -14.94 -8.87
C MET A 1 -3.62 -13.76 -9.72
N ALA A 2 -4.50 -13.05 -10.45
CA ALA A 2 -4.08 -11.86 -11.21
C ALA A 2 -3.42 -10.76 -10.35
N LEU A 3 -4.05 -10.32 -9.25
CA LEU A 3 -3.51 -9.24 -8.39
C LEU A 3 -2.08 -9.49 -7.89
N SER A 4 -1.73 -10.73 -7.54
CA SER A 4 -0.38 -11.05 -7.07
C SER A 4 0.66 -11.04 -8.19
N VAL A 5 0.24 -11.28 -9.43
CA VAL A 5 1.10 -11.20 -10.61
C VAL A 5 1.40 -9.73 -10.92
N GLU A 6 0.36 -8.89 -11.09
CA GLU A 6 0.56 -7.45 -11.38
C GLU A 6 1.36 -6.75 -10.27
N ALA A 7 1.13 -7.13 -9.00
CA ALA A 7 1.92 -6.60 -7.90
C ALA A 7 3.40 -7.02 -7.98
N SER A 8 3.69 -8.21 -8.52
CA SER A 8 5.06 -8.67 -8.73
C SER A 8 5.70 -7.93 -9.91
N GLU A 9 4.97 -7.73 -11.01
CA GLU A 9 5.45 -6.97 -12.18
C GLU A 9 5.77 -5.52 -11.81
N LEU A 10 4.92 -4.88 -10.99
CA LEU A 10 5.21 -3.57 -10.40
C LEU A 10 6.51 -3.57 -9.57
N LEU A 11 6.74 -4.60 -8.75
CA LEU A 11 7.93 -4.70 -7.89
C LEU A 11 9.20 -4.99 -8.70
N GLU A 12 9.10 -5.72 -9.82
CA GLU A 12 10.23 -6.00 -10.70
C GLU A 12 10.86 -4.73 -11.29
N LEU A 13 10.07 -3.66 -11.47
CA LEU A 13 10.57 -2.35 -11.88
C LEU A 13 11.65 -1.79 -10.95
N PHE A 14 11.69 -2.25 -9.70
CA PHE A 14 12.60 -1.79 -8.65
C PHE A 14 13.74 -2.77 -8.33
N LEU A 15 13.72 -4.00 -8.84
CA LEU A 15 14.62 -5.09 -8.41
C LEU A 15 16.12 -4.74 -8.48
N TRP A 16 16.52 -3.94 -9.47
CA TRP A 16 17.92 -3.55 -9.70
C TRP A 16 18.17 -2.05 -9.51
N LYS A 17 17.23 -1.33 -8.91
CA LYS A 17 17.32 0.11 -8.67
C LYS A 17 18.06 0.37 -7.37
N ARG A 18 18.95 1.37 -7.35
CA ARG A 18 19.52 1.90 -6.11
C ARG A 18 18.55 2.89 -5.45
N ASP A 19 18.78 3.20 -4.18
CA ASP A 19 17.98 4.18 -3.45
C ASP A 19 17.88 5.51 -4.23
N GLY A 20 16.65 5.92 -4.52
CA GLY A 20 16.35 7.14 -5.28
C GLY A 20 16.30 6.98 -6.80
N GLU A 21 16.65 5.82 -7.36
CA GLU A 21 16.48 5.56 -8.79
C GLU A 21 15.03 5.15 -9.09
N LEU A 22 14.37 5.87 -9.99
CA LEU A 22 13.01 5.57 -10.41
C LEU A 22 12.99 4.73 -11.70
N PRO A 23 12.00 3.84 -11.86
CA PRO A 23 11.74 3.19 -13.14
C PRO A 23 11.20 4.17 -14.19
N PRO A 24 11.19 3.79 -15.48
CA PRO A 24 10.55 4.59 -16.51
C PRO A 24 9.09 4.89 -16.17
N ARG A 25 8.71 6.17 -16.20
CA ARG A 25 7.39 6.63 -15.77
C ARG A 25 6.24 5.90 -16.48
N ALA A 26 6.37 5.66 -17.78
CA ALA A 26 5.33 4.97 -18.56
C ALA A 26 5.09 3.54 -18.05
N ARG A 27 6.16 2.77 -17.78
CA ARG A 27 6.04 1.42 -17.22
C ARG A 27 5.47 1.46 -15.80
N LEU A 28 5.91 2.41 -14.98
CA LEU A 28 5.35 2.58 -13.64
C LEU A 28 3.83 2.83 -13.66
N GLU A 29 3.37 3.71 -14.56
CA GLU A 29 1.94 4.02 -14.70
C GLU A 29 1.12 2.82 -15.22
N GLU A 30 1.69 1.99 -16.11
CA GLU A 30 1.10 0.75 -16.61
C GLU A 30 0.88 -0.26 -15.47
N GLU A 31 1.95 -0.63 -14.75
CA GLU A 31 1.86 -1.64 -13.67
C GLU A 31 1.00 -1.18 -12.48
N LEU A 32 1.04 0.12 -12.15
CA LEU A 32 0.14 0.71 -11.14
C LEU A 32 -1.33 0.60 -11.58
N GLY A 33 -1.59 0.80 -12.87
CA GLY A 33 -2.92 0.64 -13.47
C GLY A 33 -3.42 -0.79 -13.34
N ASP A 34 -2.58 -1.78 -13.69
CA ASP A 34 -2.97 -3.19 -13.65
C ASP A 34 -3.23 -3.69 -12.23
N VAL A 35 -2.44 -3.26 -11.24
CA VAL A 35 -2.72 -3.50 -9.82
C VAL A 35 -4.08 -2.91 -9.41
N LEU A 36 -4.36 -1.67 -9.80
CA LEU A 36 -5.63 -1.02 -9.46
C LEU A 36 -6.83 -1.73 -10.12
N ILE A 37 -6.74 -2.04 -11.41
CA ILE A 37 -7.80 -2.70 -12.18
C ILE A 37 -8.11 -4.07 -11.58
N THR A 38 -7.08 -4.86 -11.27
CA THR A 38 -7.26 -6.20 -10.69
C THR A 38 -7.82 -6.13 -9.27
N LEU A 39 -7.41 -5.16 -8.45
CA LEU A 39 -7.97 -4.92 -7.12
C LEU A 39 -9.45 -4.52 -7.17
N VAL A 40 -9.81 -3.57 -8.03
CA VAL A 40 -11.21 -3.13 -8.22
C VAL A 40 -12.08 -4.30 -8.70
N ASN A 41 -11.58 -5.08 -9.65
CA ASN A 41 -12.30 -6.26 -10.14
C ASN A 41 -12.49 -7.32 -9.04
N LEU A 42 -11.48 -7.53 -8.20
CA LEU A 42 -11.58 -8.44 -7.05
C LEU A 42 -12.62 -7.95 -6.05
N ALA A 43 -12.56 -6.67 -5.65
CA ALA A 43 -13.52 -6.07 -4.72
C ALA A 43 -14.96 -6.20 -5.22
N ARG A 44 -15.19 -5.90 -6.51
CA ARG A 44 -16.50 -6.07 -7.16
C ARG A 44 -17.00 -7.52 -7.08
N ARG A 45 -16.14 -8.51 -7.35
CA ARG A 45 -16.52 -9.93 -7.30
C ARG A 45 -16.85 -10.39 -5.88
N LEU A 46 -16.21 -9.81 -4.88
CA LEU A 46 -16.41 -10.15 -3.47
C LEU A 46 -17.51 -9.31 -2.79
N GLY A 47 -18.13 -8.36 -3.49
CA GLY A 47 -19.12 -7.45 -2.91
C GLY A 47 -18.53 -6.50 -1.87
N VAL A 48 -17.25 -6.15 -1.99
CA VAL A 48 -16.55 -5.25 -1.07
C VAL A 48 -16.59 -3.83 -1.62
N ASP A 49 -17.07 -2.89 -0.80
CA ASP A 49 -16.85 -1.46 -1.04
C ASP A 49 -15.40 -1.12 -0.70
N LEU A 50 -14.59 -0.95 -1.74
CA LEU A 50 -13.15 -0.72 -1.61
C LEU A 50 -12.83 0.62 -0.93
N LEU A 51 -13.66 1.66 -1.13
CA LEU A 51 -13.45 2.97 -0.54
C LEU A 51 -13.80 2.94 0.95
N ALA A 52 -14.95 2.38 1.32
CA ALA A 52 -15.32 2.22 2.71
C ALA A 52 -14.31 1.36 3.49
N ALA A 53 -13.79 0.29 2.86
CA ALA A 53 -12.73 -0.53 3.45
C ALA A 53 -11.42 0.25 3.67
N ALA A 54 -11.04 1.13 2.72
CA ALA A 54 -9.87 1.98 2.85
C ALA A 54 -10.04 3.02 3.97
N GLU A 55 -11.20 3.67 4.07
CA GLU A 55 -11.51 4.63 5.13
C GLU A 55 -11.47 3.99 6.52
N ALA A 56 -12.12 2.84 6.70
CA ALA A 56 -12.06 2.09 7.96
C ALA A 56 -10.63 1.69 8.32
N LYS A 57 -9.82 1.31 7.31
CA LYS A 57 -8.41 0.97 7.53
C LYS A 57 -7.57 2.18 7.93
N LEU A 58 -7.81 3.35 7.36
CA LEU A 58 -7.15 4.60 7.73
C LEU A 58 -7.48 5.00 9.18
N ALA A 59 -8.75 4.90 9.58
CA ALA A 59 -9.17 5.15 10.96
C ALA A 59 -8.43 4.23 11.95
N LEU A 60 -8.43 2.91 11.68
CA LEU A 60 -7.72 1.93 12.51
C LEU A 60 -6.20 2.20 12.55
N ASN A 61 -5.61 2.63 11.44
CA ASN A 61 -4.19 3.00 11.43
C ASN A 61 -3.93 4.27 12.26
N GLY A 62 -4.85 5.22 12.29
CA GLY A 62 -4.76 6.41 13.16
C GLY A 62 -4.74 6.04 14.64
N GLU A 63 -5.56 5.07 15.06
CA GLU A 63 -5.55 4.53 16.42
C GLU A 63 -4.26 3.77 16.73
N ARG A 64 -3.76 2.97 15.77
CA ARG A 64 -2.54 2.16 15.94
C ARG A 64 -1.25 2.96 15.89
N TYR A 65 -1.25 4.10 15.22
CA TYR A 65 -0.07 4.95 15.05
C TYR A 65 -0.37 6.39 15.49
N PRO A 66 -0.56 6.65 16.80
CA PRO A 66 -0.76 8.01 17.30
C PRO A 66 0.40 8.91 16.90
N VAL A 67 0.11 10.13 16.43
CA VAL A 67 1.13 11.07 15.94
C VAL A 67 2.19 11.37 17.01
N ALA A 68 1.78 11.49 18.27
CA ALA A 68 2.68 11.72 19.40
C ALA A 68 3.76 10.63 19.53
N LEU A 69 3.43 9.39 19.19
CA LEU A 69 4.30 8.23 19.38
C LEU A 69 5.03 7.81 18.10
N ALA A 70 4.38 7.96 16.95
CA ALA A 70 4.80 7.37 15.68
C ALA A 70 5.43 8.36 14.68
N ARG A 71 5.30 9.69 14.88
CA ARG A 71 5.82 10.66 13.91
C ARG A 71 7.34 10.51 13.72
N GLY A 72 7.76 10.29 12.47
CA GLY A 72 9.17 10.12 12.10
C GLY A 72 9.78 8.76 12.47
N LYS A 73 8.97 7.80 12.93
CA LYS A 73 9.42 6.45 13.28
C LYS A 73 8.78 5.42 12.35
N ALA A 74 9.58 4.43 11.93
CA ALA A 74 9.11 3.28 11.16
C ALA A 74 8.71 2.08 12.05
N SER A 75 8.75 2.27 13.38
CA SER A 75 8.35 1.26 14.38
C SER A 75 6.91 0.80 14.15
N LYS A 76 6.66 -0.49 14.32
CA LYS A 76 5.30 -1.02 14.28
C LYS A 76 4.52 -0.60 15.53
N TYR A 77 3.19 -0.67 15.44
CA TYR A 77 2.29 -0.22 16.51
C TYR A 77 2.49 -0.96 17.85
N ASP A 78 2.96 -2.21 17.80
CA ASP A 78 3.33 -3.04 18.96
C ASP A 78 4.70 -2.66 19.57
N GLN A 79 5.39 -1.69 18.98
CA GLN A 79 6.70 -1.19 19.40
C GLN A 79 6.67 0.32 19.69
N LEU A 80 5.49 0.94 19.72
CA LEU A 80 5.30 2.30 20.17
C LEU A 80 5.23 2.30 21.70
N GLY A 81 6.09 3.10 22.36
CA GLY A 81 6.02 3.28 23.83
C GLY A 81 4.73 3.97 24.27
N GLU A 82 4.51 4.09 25.58
CA GLU A 82 3.33 4.78 26.12
C GLU A 82 3.41 6.30 25.95
N GLU A 83 2.25 6.98 25.86
CA GLU A 83 2.19 8.44 25.93
C GLU A 83 2.68 8.92 27.33
N PRO A 84 3.42 10.03 27.41
CA PRO A 84 3.79 10.63 28.69
C PRO A 84 2.59 11.24 29.43
#